data_AF-A0A8C1PQR2-F1
#
_entry.id   AF-A0A8C1PQR2-F1
#
_cell.length_a   1.000
_cell.length_b   1.000
_cell.length_c   1.000
_cell.angle_alpha   90.00
_cell.angle_beta   90.00
_cell.angle_gamma   90.00
#
_symmetry.space_group_name_H-M   'P 1'
#
loop_
_entity.id
_entity.type
_entity.pdbx_description
1 polymer ?
#
loop_
_entity_poly.entity_id
_entity_poly.type
_entity_poly.pdbx_seq_one_letter_code
_entity_poly.pdbx_strand_id
1 'polypeptide(L)'
;MALLGPNMYNIDEIINQSSVIGSGTPTRYLLKLRADYPDEYRKLTFGERNKDKPHKTFVMVGETGTGKTTLINTMVNYILGVQREDKIWFEITDDQSDLTQAHSQTSCITLYGFYLQESPVDLTIIDTPGFGDTRSIAMDQEIAMSLCSLIKSEEVGHEIDAVCLVVKATQNRLSDRQIYIFNAVQSLFGKDVAENIVLLFTHSTGAQPKDALTAVKEAKIKCAVKEKNQPVFFLFDNCQVQTSEEGYPEEHEQALEQSWNRSYRGMEIFFKFMETVKSKSLNMTGNVLQKQKMWKTNICNLKFRVDMIDKKQKELKQTQEVLEQNMDFIKNNETLKYEIEVPYKEKVDIDPSVAKTAMCCTVCQENCHYPGCWWVRNLSWCSVMKNGYCTVCSNKCHYSKHVKEAKIYQTKTRIEKRTYEELKKKYEDIIRAGMSLVKKMEEELQELEKEKIKLVMEAFHCVETLQIIALNADSLSTLKDIDFMIDKLKEIKEPEKARTLESIKNKEIKENEKARTLERISKKEIKEPEKARTLENISKEAEERKKQICVMPKRLGRGKTFALKNSEKTKKL
;
A
#
# COMPACT_ATOMS: atom_id res chain seq x y z
N MET A 1 4.18 -37.67 10.90
CA MET A 1 4.11 -37.09 9.55
C MET A 1 3.85 -35.61 9.71
N ALA A 2 4.56 -34.76 8.95
CA ALA A 2 4.18 -33.35 8.84
C ALA A 2 2.76 -33.28 8.26
N LEU A 3 1.89 -32.48 8.86
CA LEU A 3 0.51 -32.25 8.42
C LEU A 3 0.45 -31.59 7.03
N LEU A 4 1.55 -30.96 6.60
CA LEU A 4 1.70 -30.35 5.27
C LEU A 4 2.96 -30.86 4.55
N GLY A 5 3.40 -32.09 4.85
CA GLY A 5 4.54 -32.75 4.19
C GLY A 5 4.13 -33.68 3.04
N PRO A 6 5.12 -34.25 2.33
CA PRO A 6 4.86 -35.14 1.21
C PRO A 6 4.14 -36.41 1.71
N ASN A 7 2.87 -36.56 1.34
CA ASN A 7 2.21 -37.87 1.29
C ASN A 7 2.50 -38.47 -0.09
N MET A 8 2.58 -39.80 -0.20
CA MET A 8 2.68 -40.44 -1.51
C MET A 8 1.32 -40.28 -2.23
N TYR A 9 1.19 -39.24 -3.03
CA TYR A 9 0.07 -39.08 -3.94
C TYR A 9 0.29 -39.92 -5.19
N ASN A 10 -0.79 -40.33 -5.85
CA ASN A 10 -0.70 -41.00 -7.14
C ASN A 10 -0.31 -39.97 -8.23
N ILE A 11 1.00 -39.78 -8.39
CA ILE A 11 1.58 -38.85 -9.37
C ILE A 11 1.04 -39.11 -10.78
N ASP A 12 0.85 -40.38 -11.16
CA ASP A 12 0.32 -40.76 -12.48
C ASP A 12 -1.11 -40.24 -12.70
N GLU A 13 -1.94 -40.26 -11.66
CA GLU A 13 -3.29 -39.70 -11.72
C GLU A 13 -3.26 -38.19 -11.94
N ILE A 14 -2.38 -37.47 -11.24
CA ILE A 14 -2.22 -36.02 -11.39
C ILE A 14 -1.68 -35.68 -12.78
N ILE A 15 -0.73 -36.47 -13.31
CA ILE A 15 -0.21 -36.34 -14.68
C ILE A 15 -1.35 -36.48 -15.70
N ASN A 16 -2.19 -37.51 -15.56
CA ASN A 16 -3.33 -37.73 -16.45
C ASN A 16 -4.36 -36.58 -16.41
N GLN A 17 -4.46 -35.92 -15.26
CA GLN A 17 -5.31 -34.74 -15.09
C GLN A 17 -4.64 -33.44 -15.55
N SER A 18 -3.37 -33.44 -15.93
CA SER A 18 -2.61 -32.25 -16.31
C SER A 18 -2.37 -32.15 -17.82
N SER A 19 -1.76 -31.05 -18.26
CA SER A 19 -1.37 -30.84 -19.67
C SER A 19 0.13 -30.62 -19.77
N VAL A 20 0.83 -31.28 -20.70
CA VAL A 20 2.28 -31.08 -20.90
C VAL A 20 2.53 -29.69 -21.49
N ILE A 21 3.43 -28.92 -20.87
CA ILE A 21 3.85 -27.57 -21.32
C ILE A 21 5.37 -27.49 -21.61
N GLY A 22 6.11 -28.57 -21.40
CA GLY A 22 7.51 -28.67 -21.81
C GLY A 22 8.05 -30.08 -21.63
N SER A 23 8.68 -30.61 -22.67
CA SER A 23 9.19 -31.99 -22.72
C SER A 23 10.65 -32.14 -22.25
N GLY A 24 11.16 -31.16 -21.50
CA GLY A 24 12.53 -31.21 -20.96
C GLY A 24 12.69 -32.21 -19.81
N THR A 25 13.87 -32.21 -19.19
CA THR A 25 14.10 -32.87 -17.90
C THR A 25 14.31 -31.77 -16.84
N PRO A 26 13.36 -31.56 -15.91
CA PRO A 26 12.11 -32.30 -15.72
C PRO A 26 11.02 -31.98 -16.78
N THR A 27 10.12 -32.94 -17.04
CA THR A 27 8.94 -32.72 -17.88
C THR A 27 7.93 -31.87 -17.13
N ARG A 28 7.48 -30.79 -17.76
CA ARG A 28 6.63 -29.79 -17.12
C ARG A 28 5.16 -30.00 -17.47
N TYR A 29 4.32 -29.98 -16.45
CA TYR A 29 2.89 -30.19 -16.53
C TYR A 29 2.14 -29.01 -15.96
N LEU A 30 1.22 -28.42 -16.73
CA LEU A 30 0.23 -27.47 -16.23
C LEU A 30 -0.89 -28.21 -15.52
N LEU A 31 -1.06 -27.95 -14.22
CA LEU A 31 -2.14 -28.51 -13.42
C LEU A 31 -3.49 -27.97 -13.89
N LYS A 32 -4.48 -28.85 -14.05
CA LYS A 32 -5.86 -28.42 -14.31
C LYS A 32 -6.53 -27.98 -13.02
N LEU A 33 -6.68 -26.67 -12.87
CA LEU A 33 -7.36 -26.04 -11.73
C LEU A 33 -8.80 -25.66 -12.11
N ARG A 34 -9.75 -25.86 -11.19
CA ARG A 34 -11.12 -25.35 -11.34
C ARG A 34 -11.12 -23.86 -11.06
N ALA A 35 -11.54 -23.07 -12.04
CA ALA A 35 -11.52 -21.61 -11.98
C ALA A 35 -12.91 -21.03 -11.69
N ASP A 36 -12.98 -20.22 -10.63
CA ASP A 36 -14.11 -19.34 -10.32
C ASP A 36 -13.66 -17.88 -10.43
N TYR A 37 -14.52 -17.02 -10.97
CA TYR A 37 -14.21 -15.60 -11.20
C TYR A 37 -15.19 -14.69 -10.46
N PRO A 38 -15.09 -14.56 -9.12
CA PRO A 38 -15.71 -13.47 -8.39
C PRO A 38 -15.31 -12.09 -8.95
N ASP A 39 -16.17 -11.08 -8.77
CA ASP A 39 -15.94 -9.72 -9.31
C ASP A 39 -14.62 -9.07 -8.81
N GLU A 40 -14.09 -9.51 -7.67
CA GLU A 40 -13.02 -8.83 -6.93
C GLU A 40 -11.67 -9.57 -6.96
N TYR A 41 -11.67 -10.87 -7.28
CA TYR A 41 -10.49 -11.74 -7.29
C TYR A 41 -10.74 -13.00 -8.14
N ARG A 42 -9.65 -13.66 -8.53
CA ARG A 42 -9.69 -14.97 -9.20
C ARG A 42 -9.53 -16.07 -8.16
N LYS A 43 -10.23 -17.19 -8.32
CA LYS A 43 -10.07 -18.38 -7.49
C LYS A 43 -9.77 -19.59 -8.36
N LEU A 44 -8.69 -20.29 -8.04
CA LEU A 44 -8.21 -21.48 -8.72
C LEU A 44 -8.06 -22.59 -7.69
N THR A 45 -8.73 -23.72 -7.91
CA THR A 45 -8.80 -24.80 -6.91
C THR A 45 -8.34 -26.13 -7.48
N PHE A 46 -7.60 -26.88 -6.68
CA PHE A 46 -7.21 -28.27 -6.93
C PHE A 46 -7.80 -29.15 -5.83
N GLY A 47 -8.65 -30.11 -6.21
CA GLY A 47 -9.44 -30.92 -5.27
C GLY A 47 -10.69 -30.22 -4.74
N GLU A 48 -11.31 -30.79 -3.70
CA GLU A 48 -12.55 -30.30 -3.10
C GLU A 48 -12.39 -30.03 -1.60
N ARG A 49 -12.76 -28.83 -1.17
CA ARG A 49 -12.60 -28.37 0.23
C ARG A 49 -13.43 -29.22 1.18
N ASN A 50 -12.79 -29.72 2.24
CA ASN A 50 -13.47 -30.44 3.31
C ASN A 50 -13.57 -29.54 4.56
N LYS A 51 -14.80 -29.18 4.95
CA LYS A 51 -15.06 -28.28 6.09
C LYS A 51 -14.64 -28.87 7.44
N ASP A 52 -14.48 -30.18 7.53
CA ASP A 52 -14.07 -30.87 8.76
C ASP A 52 -12.53 -30.94 8.90
N LYS A 53 -11.78 -30.63 7.83
CA LYS A 53 -10.31 -30.56 7.88
C LYS A 53 -9.85 -29.21 8.43
N PRO A 54 -8.74 -29.17 9.20
CA PRO A 54 -8.04 -27.93 9.47
C PRO A 54 -7.72 -27.21 8.16
N HIS A 55 -7.90 -25.89 8.15
CA HIS A 55 -7.68 -25.05 6.99
C HIS A 55 -6.61 -24.02 7.32
N LYS A 56 -5.56 -23.95 6.49
CA LYS A 56 -4.46 -23.01 6.61
C LYS A 56 -4.51 -21.98 5.50
N THR A 57 -4.35 -20.70 5.84
CA THR A 57 -4.40 -19.60 4.88
C THR A 57 -3.26 -18.63 5.09
N PHE A 58 -2.54 -18.30 4.01
CA PHE A 58 -1.54 -17.24 4.05
C PHE A 58 -1.54 -16.37 2.79
N VAL A 59 -1.05 -15.13 2.94
CA VAL A 59 -0.97 -14.14 1.85
C VAL A 59 0.48 -13.98 1.41
N MET A 60 0.74 -13.94 0.11
CA MET A 60 2.06 -13.65 -0.46
C MET A 60 2.12 -12.24 -1.03
N VAL A 61 3.08 -11.44 -0.57
CA VAL A 61 3.23 -10.02 -0.93
C VAL A 61 4.65 -9.75 -1.39
N GLY A 62 4.81 -9.15 -2.56
CA GLY A 62 6.12 -8.78 -3.08
C GLY A 62 6.03 -8.14 -4.45
N GLU A 63 7.07 -7.42 -4.84
CA GLU A 63 7.19 -6.79 -6.16
C GLU A 63 7.12 -7.83 -7.29
N THR A 64 6.84 -7.39 -8.52
CA THR A 64 7.00 -8.24 -9.71
C THR A 64 8.41 -8.80 -9.77
N GLY A 65 8.53 -10.06 -10.18
CA GLY A 65 9.84 -10.68 -10.43
C GLY A 65 10.63 -11.04 -9.17
N THR A 66 10.02 -10.95 -7.97
CA THR A 66 10.59 -11.53 -6.73
C THR A 66 10.42 -13.03 -6.63
N GLY A 67 9.76 -13.68 -7.60
CA GLY A 67 9.61 -15.13 -7.67
C GLY A 67 8.43 -15.70 -6.89
N LYS A 68 7.35 -14.94 -6.68
CA LYS A 68 6.14 -15.41 -5.97
C LYS A 68 5.51 -16.62 -6.65
N THR A 69 5.18 -16.54 -7.94
CA THR A 69 4.60 -17.65 -8.71
C THR A 69 5.52 -18.87 -8.74
N THR A 70 6.82 -18.67 -8.96
CA THR A 70 7.83 -19.74 -8.94
C THR A 70 7.90 -20.44 -7.57
N LEU A 71 7.77 -19.67 -6.49
CA LEU A 71 7.72 -20.20 -5.14
C LEU A 71 6.42 -20.99 -4.89
N ILE A 72 5.28 -20.54 -5.43
CA ILE A 72 4.02 -21.30 -5.38
C ILE A 72 4.18 -22.62 -6.14
N ASN A 73 4.73 -22.62 -7.37
CA ASN A 73 5.02 -23.85 -8.12
C ASN A 73 5.89 -24.81 -7.29
N THR A 74 6.96 -24.31 -6.68
CA THR A 74 7.81 -25.11 -5.78
C THR A 74 7.02 -25.72 -4.62
N MET A 75 6.14 -24.91 -4.01
CA MET A 75 5.32 -25.33 -2.89
C MET A 75 4.33 -26.43 -3.27
N VAL A 76 3.71 -26.30 -4.45
CA VAL A 76 2.79 -27.30 -4.98
C VAL A 76 3.50 -28.63 -5.21
N ASN A 77 4.67 -28.63 -5.85
CA ASN A 77 5.45 -29.85 -6.06
C ASN A 77 5.84 -30.52 -4.72
N TYR A 78 6.23 -29.72 -3.72
CA TYR A 78 6.51 -30.22 -2.37
C TYR A 78 5.28 -30.87 -1.73
N ILE A 79 4.12 -30.22 -1.78
CA ILE A 79 2.87 -30.73 -1.21
C ILE A 79 2.46 -32.03 -1.92
N LEU A 80 2.59 -32.09 -3.25
CA LEU A 80 2.27 -33.28 -4.06
C LEU A 80 3.28 -34.42 -3.92
N GLY A 81 4.34 -34.22 -3.14
CA GLY A 81 5.34 -35.25 -2.86
C GLY A 81 6.27 -35.57 -4.02
N VAL A 82 6.37 -34.70 -5.03
CA VAL A 82 7.25 -34.88 -6.18
C VAL A 82 8.70 -35.00 -5.70
N GLN A 83 9.39 -36.03 -6.15
CA GLN A 83 10.82 -36.22 -5.92
C GLN A 83 11.59 -35.79 -7.16
N ARG A 84 12.88 -35.50 -6.98
CA ARG A 84 13.75 -35.12 -8.10
C ARG A 84 13.84 -36.27 -9.12
N GLU A 85 13.86 -37.49 -8.61
CA GLU A 85 13.99 -38.73 -9.37
C GLU A 85 12.77 -39.00 -10.27
N ASP A 86 11.62 -38.40 -9.96
CA ASP A 86 10.40 -38.50 -10.79
C ASP A 86 10.58 -37.81 -12.14
N LYS A 87 11.52 -36.85 -12.24
CA LYS A 87 11.81 -36.06 -13.46
C LYS A 87 10.57 -35.34 -14.01
N ILE A 88 9.66 -34.93 -13.14
CA ILE A 88 8.47 -34.14 -13.47
C ILE A 88 8.45 -32.83 -12.69
N TRP A 89 7.66 -31.87 -13.19
CA TRP A 89 7.44 -30.60 -12.51
C TRP A 89 6.04 -30.07 -12.82
N PHE A 90 5.25 -29.80 -11.79
CA PHE A 90 3.92 -29.19 -11.94
C PHE A 90 3.97 -27.66 -11.86
N GLU A 91 3.21 -26.99 -12.71
CA GLU A 91 3.02 -25.54 -12.72
C GLU A 91 1.53 -25.19 -12.64
N ILE A 92 1.21 -24.10 -11.95
CA ILE A 92 -0.17 -23.59 -11.80
C ILE A 92 -0.55 -22.56 -12.87
N THR A 93 0.43 -22.03 -13.62
CA THR A 93 0.26 -21.08 -14.72
C THR A 93 1.18 -21.43 -15.88
N ASP A 94 0.75 -21.17 -17.13
CA ASP A 94 1.58 -21.31 -18.33
C ASP A 94 2.17 -19.94 -18.71
N ASP A 95 3.31 -19.61 -18.11
CA ASP A 95 3.97 -18.32 -18.27
C ASP A 95 4.84 -18.24 -19.54
N GLN A 96 4.86 -19.28 -20.40
CA GLN A 96 5.77 -19.40 -21.55
C GLN A 96 5.13 -19.29 -22.93
N SER A 97 3.83 -19.03 -23.05
CA SER A 97 3.27 -18.67 -24.36
C SER A 97 3.78 -17.28 -24.77
N ASP A 98 4.41 -17.13 -25.94
CA ASP A 98 4.96 -15.85 -26.46
C ASP A 98 3.91 -14.73 -26.60
N LEU A 99 2.62 -15.07 -26.50
CA LEU A 99 1.50 -14.13 -26.48
C LEU A 99 1.25 -13.51 -25.09
N THR A 100 1.87 -14.03 -24.01
CA THR A 100 1.54 -13.66 -22.63
C THR A 100 2.68 -13.09 -21.79
N GLN A 101 3.93 -13.02 -22.25
CA GLN A 101 5.01 -12.38 -21.45
C GLN A 101 4.77 -10.87 -21.19
N ALA A 102 3.99 -10.19 -22.03
CA ALA A 102 3.51 -8.82 -21.77
C ALA A 102 2.22 -8.78 -20.91
N HIS A 103 1.55 -9.93 -20.73
CA HIS A 103 0.29 -10.11 -20.00
C HIS A 103 0.41 -10.93 -18.70
N SER A 104 1.62 -11.42 -18.34
CA SER A 104 1.91 -12.25 -17.15
C SER A 104 1.89 -11.48 -15.84
N GLN A 105 1.48 -10.21 -15.88
CA GLN A 105 1.16 -9.43 -14.71
C GLN A 105 -0.19 -9.91 -14.17
N THR A 106 -0.21 -10.64 -13.05
CA THR A 106 -1.45 -10.96 -12.34
C THR A 106 -2.26 -9.67 -12.19
N SER A 107 -3.37 -9.54 -12.91
CA SER A 107 -4.09 -8.25 -13.00
C SER A 107 -4.97 -7.98 -11.79
N CYS A 108 -5.22 -9.02 -10.99
CA CYS A 108 -6.06 -9.05 -9.80
C CYS A 108 -5.52 -10.11 -8.81
N ILE A 109 -6.00 -10.09 -7.57
CA ILE A 109 -5.63 -11.08 -6.54
C ILE A 109 -6.09 -12.47 -6.98
N THR A 110 -5.25 -13.49 -6.78
CA THR A 110 -5.58 -14.87 -7.10
C THR A 110 -5.49 -15.76 -5.86
N LEU A 111 -6.56 -16.49 -5.57
CA LEU A 111 -6.62 -17.50 -4.54
C LEU A 111 -6.31 -18.85 -5.15
N TYR A 112 -5.30 -19.52 -4.62
CA TYR A 112 -5.01 -20.92 -4.93
C TYR A 112 -5.44 -21.79 -3.75
N GLY A 113 -6.49 -22.59 -3.96
CA GLY A 113 -6.97 -23.56 -2.99
C GLY A 113 -6.44 -24.95 -3.31
N PHE A 114 -5.67 -25.55 -2.40
CA PHE A 114 -5.16 -26.93 -2.53
C PHE A 114 -5.84 -27.79 -1.47
N TYR A 115 -6.79 -28.62 -1.92
CA TYR A 115 -7.70 -29.41 -1.10
C TYR A 115 -7.56 -30.89 -1.44
N LEU A 116 -6.38 -31.44 -1.12
CA LEU A 116 -6.04 -32.82 -1.44
C LEU A 116 -6.75 -33.77 -0.46
N GLN A 117 -7.35 -34.84 -0.98
CA GLN A 117 -8.12 -35.77 -0.17
C GLN A 117 -7.24 -36.46 0.89
N GLU A 118 -6.01 -36.80 0.55
CA GLU A 118 -5.02 -37.47 1.41
C GLU A 118 -4.28 -36.49 2.32
N SER A 119 -4.32 -35.18 2.05
CA SER A 119 -3.74 -34.17 2.94
C SER A 119 -4.60 -34.05 4.20
N PRO A 120 -4.00 -34.06 5.42
CA PRO A 120 -4.76 -33.83 6.64
C PRO A 120 -5.16 -32.35 6.82
N VAL A 121 -4.65 -31.44 5.98
CA VAL A 121 -4.91 -30.00 6.06
C VAL A 121 -5.24 -29.44 4.67
N ASP A 122 -6.27 -28.60 4.61
CA ASP A 122 -6.61 -27.81 3.43
C ASP A 122 -5.77 -26.53 3.41
N LEU A 123 -5.22 -26.14 2.24
CA LEU A 123 -4.38 -24.96 2.11
C LEU A 123 -5.00 -23.93 1.18
N THR A 124 -4.91 -22.65 1.54
CA THR A 124 -5.26 -21.52 0.66
C THR A 124 -4.12 -20.51 0.63
N ILE A 125 -3.64 -20.22 -0.57
CA ILE A 125 -2.58 -19.25 -0.83
C ILE A 125 -3.23 -18.05 -1.53
N ILE A 126 -3.10 -16.87 -0.93
CA ILE A 126 -3.57 -15.62 -1.52
C ILE A 126 -2.36 -14.97 -2.21
N ASP A 127 -2.27 -15.13 -3.53
CA ASP A 127 -1.26 -14.48 -4.34
C ASP A 127 -1.70 -13.07 -4.71
N THR A 128 -0.85 -12.09 -4.39
CA THR A 128 -1.09 -10.69 -4.76
C THR A 128 -0.33 -10.37 -6.04
N PRO A 129 -0.90 -9.57 -6.95
CA PRO A 129 -0.17 -8.99 -8.07
C PRO A 129 1.16 -8.41 -7.65
N GLY A 130 2.14 -8.47 -8.56
CA GLY A 130 3.34 -7.67 -8.41
C GLY A 130 2.98 -6.18 -8.42
N PHE A 131 2.85 -5.59 -7.24
CA PHE A 131 2.73 -4.15 -7.08
C PHE A 131 3.94 -3.43 -7.70
N GLY A 132 3.82 -2.23 -8.28
CA GLY A 132 3.02 -1.93 -9.45
C GLY A 132 3.85 -2.03 -10.74
N ASP A 133 3.63 -3.09 -11.50
CA ASP A 133 4.39 -3.53 -12.67
C ASP A 133 4.33 -2.63 -13.92
N THR A 134 4.33 -1.29 -13.77
CA THR A 134 4.00 -0.18 -14.72
C THR A 134 2.75 0.61 -14.30
N ARG A 135 2.14 0.27 -13.16
CA ARG A 135 0.83 0.75 -12.74
C ARG A 135 0.93 1.90 -11.73
N SER A 136 -0.03 2.84 -11.79
CA SER A 136 -0.06 4.03 -10.95
C SER A 136 -0.39 3.70 -9.49
N ILE A 137 -0.05 4.62 -8.57
CA ILE A 137 -0.41 4.56 -7.13
C ILE A 137 -1.91 4.26 -6.91
N ALA A 138 -2.79 4.64 -7.85
CA ALA A 138 -4.22 4.35 -7.79
C ALA A 138 -4.53 2.86 -7.90
N MET A 139 -3.81 2.11 -8.74
CA MET A 139 -4.02 0.66 -8.88
C MET A 139 -3.50 -0.10 -7.65
N ASP A 140 -2.45 0.39 -7.00
CA ASP A 140 -1.97 -0.19 -5.73
C ASP A 140 -3.00 0.00 -4.60
N GLN A 141 -3.73 1.12 -4.61
CA GLN A 141 -4.87 1.34 -3.72
C GLN A 141 -6.03 0.39 -4.03
N GLU A 142 -6.30 0.11 -5.32
CA GLU A 142 -7.30 -0.88 -5.73
C GLU A 142 -6.92 -2.29 -5.26
N ILE A 143 -5.66 -2.72 -5.43
CA ILE A 143 -5.19 -4.03 -4.95
C ILE A 143 -5.31 -4.10 -3.43
N ALA A 144 -4.93 -3.04 -2.70
CA ALA A 144 -5.12 -2.98 -1.26
C ALA A 144 -6.61 -3.08 -0.87
N MET A 145 -7.51 -2.43 -1.62
CA MET A 145 -8.96 -2.52 -1.43
C MET A 145 -9.50 -3.92 -1.73
N SER A 146 -9.05 -4.57 -2.82
CA SER A 146 -9.43 -5.95 -3.14
C SER A 146 -8.96 -6.91 -2.05
N LEU A 147 -7.74 -6.73 -1.53
CA LEU A 147 -7.24 -7.53 -0.41
C LEU A 147 -8.08 -7.29 0.85
N CYS A 148 -8.52 -6.05 1.10
CA CYS A 148 -9.44 -5.73 2.19
C CYS A 148 -10.81 -6.41 2.05
N SER A 149 -11.38 -6.43 0.85
CA SER A 149 -12.66 -7.11 0.60
C SER A 149 -12.51 -8.61 0.78
N LEU A 150 -11.41 -9.17 0.26
CA LEU A 150 -11.13 -10.59 0.36
C LEU A 150 -10.95 -11.05 1.81
N ILE A 151 -10.19 -10.31 2.63
CA ILE A 151 -9.99 -10.57 4.07
C ILE A 151 -11.32 -10.58 4.85
N LYS A 152 -12.37 -9.91 4.33
CA LYS A 152 -13.71 -9.88 4.94
C LYS A 152 -14.66 -10.94 4.38
N SER A 153 -14.27 -11.62 3.31
CA SER A 153 -15.11 -12.65 2.68
C SER A 153 -15.15 -13.92 3.52
N GLU A 154 -16.22 -14.70 3.38
CA GLU A 154 -16.33 -16.02 4.02
C GLU A 154 -15.31 -17.02 3.44
N GLU A 155 -14.70 -16.75 2.29
CA GLU A 155 -13.78 -17.66 1.61
C GLU A 155 -12.43 -17.81 2.31
N VAL A 156 -11.81 -16.69 2.71
CA VAL A 156 -10.54 -16.67 3.45
C VAL A 156 -10.73 -17.15 4.90
N GLY A 157 -11.97 -17.12 5.39
CA GLY A 157 -12.30 -17.35 6.79
C GLY A 157 -12.02 -16.11 7.64
N HIS A 158 -12.33 -16.20 8.94
CA HIS A 158 -12.11 -15.11 9.88
C HIS A 158 -10.70 -15.11 10.49
N GLU A 159 -9.78 -15.91 9.97
CA GLU A 159 -8.43 -16.09 10.50
C GLU A 159 -7.37 -16.15 9.39
N ILE A 160 -6.13 -15.81 9.75
CA ILE A 160 -4.95 -15.92 8.88
C ILE A 160 -3.81 -16.58 9.64
N ASP A 161 -3.09 -17.48 8.98
CA ASP A 161 -1.93 -18.17 9.57
C ASP A 161 -0.63 -17.42 9.34
N ALA A 162 -0.45 -16.83 8.15
CA ALA A 162 0.74 -16.04 7.85
C ALA A 162 0.52 -14.92 6.82
N VAL A 163 1.32 -13.86 6.94
CA VAL A 163 1.52 -12.87 5.87
C VAL A 163 2.99 -12.97 5.44
N CYS A 164 3.21 -13.44 4.23
CA CYS A 164 4.53 -13.75 3.70
C CYS A 164 5.04 -12.60 2.82
N LEU A 165 6.05 -11.87 3.29
CA LEU A 165 6.72 -10.83 2.52
C LEU A 165 7.86 -11.45 1.72
N VAL A 166 7.77 -11.41 0.39
CA VAL A 166 8.69 -12.07 -0.54
C VAL A 166 9.75 -11.09 -1.01
N VAL A 167 11.02 -11.40 -0.73
CA VAL A 167 12.19 -10.55 -1.00
C VAL A 167 13.30 -11.39 -1.64
N LYS A 168 14.11 -10.84 -2.55
CA LYS A 168 15.28 -11.56 -3.07
C LYS A 168 16.37 -11.64 -2.01
N ALA A 169 17.01 -12.79 -1.83
CA ALA A 169 18.09 -12.98 -0.85
C ALA A 169 19.32 -12.09 -1.13
N THR A 170 19.55 -11.76 -2.40
CA THR A 170 20.63 -10.89 -2.88
C THR A 170 20.30 -9.40 -2.78
N GLN A 171 19.14 -9.07 -2.21
CA GLN A 171 18.68 -7.70 -2.17
C GLN A 171 19.37 -6.92 -1.06
N ASN A 172 20.32 -6.07 -1.43
CA ASN A 172 21.07 -5.29 -0.46
C ASN A 172 20.27 -4.13 0.14
N ARG A 173 19.18 -3.70 -0.53
CA ARG A 173 18.28 -2.61 -0.12
C ARG A 173 16.87 -2.81 -0.66
N LEU A 174 15.87 -2.48 0.14
CA LEU A 174 14.50 -2.37 -0.35
C LEU A 174 14.35 -1.05 -1.13
N SER A 175 13.70 -1.11 -2.29
CA SER A 175 13.39 0.10 -3.05
C SER A 175 12.30 0.91 -2.33
N ASP A 176 12.22 2.24 -2.58
CA ASP A 176 11.12 3.10 -2.12
C ASP A 176 9.74 2.46 -2.40
N ARG A 177 9.66 1.75 -3.54
CA ARG A 177 8.47 1.02 -3.98
C ARG A 177 8.19 -0.22 -3.12
N GLN A 178 9.18 -1.06 -2.82
CA GLN A 178 8.97 -2.22 -1.95
C GLN A 178 8.59 -1.80 -0.53
N ILE A 179 9.22 -0.74 -0.01
CA ILE A 179 8.88 -0.16 1.29
C ILE A 179 7.41 0.30 1.27
N TYR A 180 7.00 1.02 0.22
CA TYR A 180 5.61 1.43 0.02
C TYR A 180 4.65 0.24 0.06
N ILE A 181 4.93 -0.83 -0.69
CA ILE A 181 4.08 -2.02 -0.79
C ILE A 181 3.91 -2.69 0.56
N PHE A 182 5.02 -2.95 1.26
CA PHE A 182 4.99 -3.59 2.57
C PHE A 182 4.30 -2.71 3.60
N ASN A 183 4.47 -1.39 3.55
CA ASN A 183 3.77 -0.47 4.42
C ASN A 183 2.27 -0.40 4.12
N ALA A 184 1.88 -0.40 2.84
CA ALA A 184 0.50 -0.42 2.41
C ALA A 184 -0.20 -1.69 2.91
N VAL A 185 0.39 -2.87 2.72
CA VAL A 185 -0.19 -4.12 3.21
C VAL A 185 -0.21 -4.18 4.74
N GLN A 186 0.88 -3.79 5.43
CA GLN A 186 0.87 -3.73 6.90
C GLN A 186 -0.18 -2.74 7.44
N SER A 187 -0.51 -1.68 6.70
CA SER A 187 -1.56 -0.74 7.13
C SER A 187 -2.96 -1.34 7.13
N LEU A 188 -3.17 -2.46 6.43
CA LEU A 188 -4.46 -3.15 6.38
C LEU A 188 -4.71 -3.96 7.65
N PHE A 189 -3.64 -4.52 8.23
CA PHE A 189 -3.72 -5.49 9.32
C PHE A 189 -3.76 -4.83 10.70
N GLY A 190 -4.42 -5.52 11.64
CA GLY A 190 -4.29 -5.24 13.07
C GLY A 190 -2.88 -5.53 13.58
N LYS A 191 -2.45 -4.81 14.62
CA LYS A 191 -1.12 -4.99 15.23
C LYS A 191 -0.87 -6.41 15.76
N ASP A 192 -1.94 -7.14 16.05
CA ASP A 192 -1.93 -8.52 16.52
C ASP A 192 -1.43 -9.53 15.47
N VAL A 193 -1.47 -9.16 14.18
CA VAL A 193 -0.97 -9.97 13.06
C VAL A 193 0.56 -9.90 12.93
N ALA A 194 1.25 -8.97 13.61
CA ALA A 194 2.70 -8.80 13.52
C ALA A 194 3.49 -10.12 13.71
N GLU A 195 3.03 -10.96 14.63
CA GLU A 195 3.64 -12.26 14.98
C GLU A 195 3.48 -13.33 13.88
N ASN A 196 2.63 -13.07 12.90
CA ASN A 196 2.34 -13.98 11.78
C ASN A 196 2.93 -13.44 10.47
N ILE A 197 3.60 -12.29 10.49
CA ILE A 197 4.29 -11.75 9.30
C ILE A 197 5.69 -12.36 9.21
N VAL A 198 6.00 -13.06 8.13
CA VAL A 198 7.28 -13.75 7.93
C VAL A 198 7.93 -13.35 6.60
N LEU A 199 9.24 -13.51 6.51
CA LEU A 199 10.02 -13.19 5.31
C LEU A 199 10.29 -14.47 4.49
N LEU A 200 9.98 -14.46 3.20
CA LEU A 200 10.36 -15.52 2.27
C LEU A 200 11.45 -14.97 1.34
N PHE A 201 12.68 -15.47 1.50
CA PHE A 201 13.80 -15.07 0.69
C PHE A 201 13.98 -15.99 -0.51
N THR A 202 13.78 -15.46 -1.71
CA THR A 202 13.93 -16.15 -2.99
C THR A 202 15.33 -15.95 -3.57
N HIS A 203 15.75 -16.75 -4.56
CA HIS A 203 17.11 -16.70 -5.12
C HIS A 203 18.21 -16.85 -4.06
N SER A 204 17.95 -17.66 -3.02
CA SER A 204 18.86 -17.88 -1.92
C SER A 204 19.86 -18.98 -2.25
N THR A 205 21.12 -18.75 -1.91
CA THR A 205 22.17 -19.79 -1.92
C THR A 205 22.11 -20.71 -0.70
N GLY A 206 21.09 -20.57 0.16
CA GLY A 206 20.96 -21.27 1.44
C GLY A 206 21.78 -20.65 2.58
N ALA A 207 22.68 -19.71 2.28
CA ALA A 207 23.36 -18.91 3.29
C ALA A 207 22.41 -17.88 3.92
N GLN A 208 22.72 -17.47 5.16
CA GLN A 208 21.95 -16.44 5.85
C GLN A 208 21.99 -15.11 5.04
N PRO A 209 20.84 -14.53 4.65
CA PRO A 209 20.79 -13.36 3.77
C PRO A 209 21.00 -12.08 4.59
N LYS A 210 22.24 -11.84 5.03
CA LYS A 210 22.60 -10.75 5.94
C LYS A 210 22.23 -9.37 5.38
N ASP A 211 22.46 -9.14 4.09
CA ASP A 211 22.21 -7.85 3.45
C ASP A 211 20.71 -7.57 3.35
N ALA A 212 19.92 -8.57 2.91
CA ALA A 212 18.47 -8.44 2.82
C ALA A 212 17.81 -8.32 4.20
N LEU A 213 18.29 -9.04 5.22
CA LEU A 213 17.84 -8.86 6.60
C LEU A 213 18.16 -7.46 7.15
N THR A 214 19.32 -6.92 6.81
CA THR A 214 19.71 -5.55 7.17
C THR A 214 18.80 -4.54 6.48
N ALA A 215 18.53 -4.71 5.18
CA ALA A 215 17.62 -3.86 4.43
C ALA A 215 16.21 -3.84 5.01
N VAL A 216 15.66 -5.01 5.36
CA VAL A 216 14.33 -5.12 5.99
C VAL A 216 14.31 -4.41 7.35
N LYS A 217 15.37 -4.55 8.14
CA LYS A 217 15.51 -3.88 9.45
C LYS A 217 15.65 -2.37 9.31
N GLU A 218 16.44 -1.89 8.35
CA GLU A 218 16.60 -0.46 8.06
C GLU A 218 15.29 0.18 7.59
N ALA A 219 14.53 -0.55 6.77
CA ALA A 219 13.19 -0.17 6.35
C ALA A 219 12.12 -0.33 7.45
N LYS A 220 12.49 -0.84 8.63
CA LYS A 220 11.61 -1.02 9.81
C LYS A 220 10.34 -1.81 9.51
N ILE A 221 10.42 -2.76 8.60
CA ILE A 221 9.31 -3.65 8.26
C ILE A 221 8.95 -4.48 9.49
N LYS A 222 7.70 -4.39 9.95
CA LYS A 222 7.25 -5.13 11.13
C LYS A 222 6.99 -6.58 10.72
N CYS A 223 7.69 -7.50 11.38
CA CYS A 223 7.58 -8.93 11.16
C CYS A 223 7.76 -9.69 12.47
N ALA A 224 7.39 -10.96 12.45
CA ALA A 224 7.61 -11.89 13.54
C ALA A 224 9.10 -11.96 13.86
N VAL A 225 9.43 -11.94 15.14
CA VAL A 225 10.81 -12.03 15.63
C VAL A 225 10.97 -13.23 16.56
N LYS A 226 12.11 -13.91 16.44
CA LYS A 226 12.56 -14.94 17.37
C LYS A 226 13.25 -14.31 18.58
N GLU A 227 13.67 -15.16 19.52
CA GLU A 227 14.61 -14.77 20.59
C GLU A 227 15.80 -14.00 20.01
N LYS A 228 16.24 -12.93 20.70
CA LYS A 228 17.26 -11.96 20.24
C LYS A 228 16.83 -10.99 19.12
N ASN A 229 15.53 -10.76 18.93
CA ASN A 229 14.98 -9.79 17.96
C ASN A 229 15.38 -10.06 16.50
N GLN A 230 15.53 -11.32 16.11
CA GLN A 230 15.82 -11.70 14.73
C GLN A 230 14.53 -12.00 13.96
N PRO A 231 14.32 -11.44 12.75
CA PRO A 231 13.16 -11.77 11.92
C PRO A 231 13.00 -13.27 11.69
N VAL A 232 11.75 -13.75 11.64
CA VAL A 232 11.43 -15.10 11.17
C VAL A 232 11.48 -15.09 9.64
N PHE A 233 12.33 -15.94 9.07
CA PHE A 233 12.51 -16.03 7.63
C PHE A 233 12.74 -17.47 7.16
N PHE A 234 12.49 -17.69 5.86
CA PHE A 234 12.68 -18.96 5.15
C PHE A 234 13.43 -18.69 3.84
N LEU A 235 14.20 -19.67 3.38
CA LEU A 235 15.12 -19.53 2.25
C LEU A 235 14.72 -20.48 1.13
N PHE A 236 14.67 -19.95 -0.09
CA PHE A 236 14.32 -20.69 -1.29
C PHE A 236 15.22 -20.25 -2.45
N ASP A 237 15.75 -21.20 -3.20
CA ASP A 237 16.55 -20.93 -4.41
C ASP A 237 15.60 -20.71 -5.60
N ASN A 238 14.60 -21.60 -5.75
CA ASN A 238 13.54 -21.57 -6.78
C ASN A 238 14.05 -21.71 -8.24
N CYS A 239 15.23 -22.28 -8.47
CA CYS A 239 15.79 -22.49 -9.82
C CYS A 239 15.56 -23.91 -10.37
N GLN A 240 14.53 -24.64 -9.93
CA GLN A 240 14.37 -26.07 -10.22
C GLN A 240 14.01 -26.42 -11.67
N VAL A 241 13.66 -25.43 -12.50
CA VAL A 241 13.12 -25.64 -13.86
C VAL A 241 14.15 -25.37 -14.97
N GLN A 242 15.40 -25.06 -14.63
CA GLN A 242 16.45 -24.95 -15.64
C GLN A 242 16.73 -26.34 -16.22
N THR A 243 16.38 -26.54 -17.49
CA THR A 243 16.48 -27.83 -18.19
C THR A 243 17.94 -28.25 -18.30
N SER A 244 18.23 -29.50 -17.94
CA SER A 244 19.45 -30.16 -18.39
C SER A 244 19.29 -30.50 -19.87
N GLU A 245 19.80 -29.66 -20.78
CA GLU A 245 19.95 -30.09 -22.17
C GLU A 245 21.08 -31.12 -22.26
N GLU A 246 21.01 -32.04 -23.21
CA GLU A 246 22.10 -32.98 -23.47
C GLU A 246 23.38 -32.20 -23.86
N GLY A 247 24.44 -32.34 -23.05
CA GLY A 247 25.73 -31.67 -23.29
C GLY A 247 26.14 -30.61 -22.27
N TYR A 248 25.32 -30.34 -21.24
CA TYR A 248 25.74 -29.48 -20.13
C TYR A 248 26.80 -30.16 -19.22
N PRO A 249 27.75 -29.39 -18.65
CA PRO A 249 28.76 -29.94 -17.74
C PRO A 249 28.14 -30.56 -16.47
N GLU A 250 28.79 -31.57 -15.89
CA GLU A 250 28.41 -32.20 -14.62
C GLU A 250 28.17 -31.17 -13.49
N GLU A 251 28.91 -30.07 -13.51
CA GLU A 251 28.77 -28.93 -12.59
C GLU A 251 27.37 -28.29 -12.62
N HIS A 252 26.69 -28.30 -13.78
CA HIS A 252 25.34 -27.76 -13.94
C HIS A 252 24.29 -28.65 -13.26
N GLU A 253 24.41 -29.97 -13.42
CA GLU A 253 23.51 -30.94 -12.75
C GLU A 253 23.65 -30.86 -11.23
N GLN A 254 24.87 -30.74 -10.72
CA GLN A 254 25.14 -30.53 -9.30
C GLN A 254 24.51 -29.22 -8.79
N ALA A 255 24.54 -28.14 -9.57
CA ALA A 255 23.91 -26.88 -9.20
C ALA A 255 22.37 -27.00 -9.11
N LEU A 256 21.74 -27.72 -10.04
CA LEU A 256 20.30 -28.00 -10.03
C LEU A 256 19.90 -28.84 -8.81
N GLU A 257 20.68 -29.88 -8.51
CA GLU A 257 20.47 -30.71 -7.31
C GLU A 257 20.55 -29.88 -6.03
N GLN A 258 21.55 -29.01 -5.91
CA GLN A 258 21.67 -28.11 -4.77
C GLN A 258 20.47 -27.15 -4.67
N SER A 259 20.01 -26.61 -5.80
CA SER A 259 18.85 -25.71 -5.84
C SER A 259 17.56 -26.41 -5.39
N TRP A 260 17.35 -27.65 -5.84
CA TRP A 260 16.25 -28.52 -5.40
C TRP A 260 16.29 -28.74 -3.89
N ASN A 261 17.41 -29.26 -3.39
CA ASN A 261 17.58 -29.62 -1.98
C ASN A 261 17.41 -28.40 -1.05
N ARG A 262 17.93 -27.24 -1.45
CA ARG A 262 17.74 -25.98 -0.68
C ARG A 262 16.27 -25.60 -0.60
N SER A 263 15.57 -25.63 -1.72
CA SER A 263 14.17 -25.20 -1.78
C SER A 263 13.24 -26.18 -1.07
N TYR A 264 13.47 -27.50 -1.19
CA TYR A 264 12.75 -28.53 -0.45
C TYR A 264 12.95 -28.43 1.06
N ARG A 265 14.19 -28.24 1.51
CA ARG A 265 14.48 -27.97 2.92
C ARG A 265 13.81 -26.68 3.41
N GLY A 266 13.78 -25.65 2.58
CA GLY A 266 13.05 -24.41 2.84
C GLY A 266 11.55 -24.66 3.08
N MET A 267 10.92 -25.46 2.21
CA MET A 267 9.51 -25.85 2.34
C MET A 267 9.24 -26.67 3.59
N GLU A 268 10.08 -27.64 3.91
CA GLU A 268 9.94 -28.45 5.14
C GLU A 268 9.94 -27.56 6.39
N ILE A 269 10.89 -26.62 6.48
CA ILE A 269 10.98 -25.70 7.62
C ILE A 269 9.79 -24.74 7.65
N PHE A 270 9.35 -24.23 6.49
CA PHE A 270 8.20 -23.35 6.37
C PHE A 270 6.88 -24.03 6.78
N PHE A 271 6.63 -25.24 6.31
CA PHE A 271 5.41 -25.97 6.65
C PHE A 271 5.39 -26.43 8.11
N LYS A 272 6.54 -26.81 8.67
CA LYS A 272 6.65 -27.03 10.13
C LYS A 272 6.30 -25.77 10.93
N PHE A 273 6.68 -24.59 10.43
CA PHE A 273 6.22 -23.34 11.03
C PHE A 273 4.69 -23.17 10.90
N MET A 274 4.12 -23.40 9.72
CA MET A 274 2.67 -23.29 9.47
C MET A 274 1.81 -24.23 10.34
N GLU A 275 2.36 -25.39 10.73
CA GLU A 275 1.73 -26.33 11.66
C GLU A 275 1.69 -25.80 13.11
N THR A 276 2.74 -25.09 13.52
CA THR A 276 2.91 -24.62 14.90
C THR A 276 2.41 -23.20 15.12
N VAL A 277 2.31 -22.40 14.06
CA VAL A 277 1.86 -21.01 14.15
C VAL A 277 0.39 -20.98 14.54
N LYS A 278 0.08 -20.16 15.54
CA LYS A 278 -1.29 -19.90 15.95
C LYS A 278 -1.92 -18.91 14.98
N SER A 279 -3.04 -19.30 14.39
CA SER A 279 -3.84 -18.46 13.51
C SER A 279 -4.33 -17.20 14.25
N LYS A 280 -4.40 -16.07 13.54
CA LYS A 280 -4.86 -14.80 14.09
C LYS A 280 -6.23 -14.45 13.54
N SER A 281 -7.15 -14.12 14.43
CA SER A 281 -8.45 -13.59 14.02
C SER A 281 -8.29 -12.25 13.30
N LEU A 282 -9.03 -12.09 12.21
CA LEU A 282 -9.07 -10.88 11.40
C LEU A 282 -10.05 -9.82 11.96
N ASN A 283 -10.55 -9.98 13.19
CA ASN A 283 -11.46 -9.02 13.81
C ASN A 283 -10.80 -7.64 14.03
N MET A 284 -9.57 -7.60 14.58
CA MET A 284 -8.84 -6.33 14.74
C MET A 284 -8.54 -5.68 13.40
N THR A 285 -8.11 -6.47 12.41
CA THR A 285 -7.98 -6.06 11.01
C THR A 285 -9.29 -5.46 10.47
N GLY A 286 -10.43 -6.10 10.70
CA GLY A 286 -11.75 -5.56 10.36
C GLY A 286 -12.02 -4.18 10.96
N ASN A 287 -11.68 -4.00 12.23
CA ASN A 287 -11.78 -2.70 12.93
C ASN A 287 -10.82 -1.64 12.36
N VAL A 288 -9.57 -2.01 12.02
CA VAL A 288 -8.62 -1.12 11.34
C VAL A 288 -9.21 -0.59 10.04
N LEU A 289 -9.70 -1.51 9.20
CA LEU A 289 -10.27 -1.17 7.89
C LEU A 289 -11.52 -0.29 8.02
N GLN A 290 -12.38 -0.56 9.00
CA GLN A 290 -13.55 0.28 9.28
C GLN A 290 -13.13 1.69 9.74
N LYS A 291 -12.16 1.79 10.64
CA LYS A 291 -11.64 3.07 11.15
C LYS A 291 -10.95 3.87 10.05
N GLN A 292 -10.19 3.25 9.15
CA GLN A 292 -9.60 3.93 7.99
C GLN A 292 -10.68 4.49 7.05
N LYS A 293 -11.75 3.73 6.79
CA LYS A 293 -12.88 4.22 6.00
C LYS A 293 -13.60 5.40 6.68
N MET A 294 -13.78 5.31 8.00
CA MET A 294 -14.36 6.38 8.81
C MET A 294 -13.47 7.63 8.78
N TRP A 295 -12.15 7.48 8.92
CA TRP A 295 -11.17 8.57 8.82
C TRP A 295 -11.29 9.33 7.51
N LYS A 296 -11.22 8.63 6.36
CA LYS A 296 -11.33 9.23 5.02
C LYS A 296 -12.64 10.00 4.84
N THR A 297 -13.72 9.52 5.44
CA THR A 297 -15.02 10.21 5.37
C THR A 297 -15.06 11.42 6.30
N ASN A 298 -14.61 11.26 7.53
CA ASN A 298 -14.61 12.30 8.55
C ASN A 298 -13.74 13.48 8.13
N ILE A 299 -12.56 13.24 7.54
CA ILE A 299 -11.64 14.29 7.14
C ILE A 299 -12.20 15.14 5.99
N CYS A 300 -12.86 14.53 5.00
CA CYS A 300 -13.54 15.26 3.93
C CYS A 300 -14.69 16.13 4.46
N ASN A 301 -15.53 15.57 5.34
CA ASN A 301 -16.62 16.33 5.95
C ASN A 301 -16.09 17.45 6.86
N LEU A 302 -15.05 17.17 7.66
CA LEU A 302 -14.40 18.13 8.53
C LEU A 302 -13.91 19.34 7.74
N LYS A 303 -13.17 19.12 6.65
CA LYS A 303 -12.67 20.21 5.79
C LYS A 303 -13.81 21.11 5.30
N PHE A 304 -14.89 20.51 4.81
CA PHE A 304 -16.06 21.26 4.32
C PHE A 304 -16.72 22.08 5.43
N ARG A 305 -16.96 21.47 6.59
CA ARG A 305 -17.66 22.13 7.71
C ARG A 305 -16.82 23.21 8.36
N VAL A 306 -15.52 22.97 8.56
CA VAL A 306 -14.62 23.97 9.12
C VAL A 306 -14.51 25.17 8.19
N ASP A 307 -14.44 24.98 6.87
CA ASP A 307 -14.44 26.10 5.92
C ASP A 307 -15.76 26.91 5.96
N MET A 308 -16.93 26.24 6.10
CA MET A 308 -18.20 26.93 6.35
C MET A 308 -18.17 27.74 7.66
N ILE A 309 -17.69 27.13 8.75
CA ILE A 309 -17.61 27.76 10.07
C ILE A 309 -16.68 28.98 10.02
N ASP A 310 -15.47 28.83 9.46
CA ASP A 310 -14.47 29.90 9.37
C ASP A 310 -15.01 31.10 8.59
N LYS A 311 -15.70 30.87 7.46
CA LYS A 311 -16.35 31.93 6.68
C LYS A 311 -17.54 32.55 7.42
N LYS A 312 -18.31 31.77 8.19
CA LYS A 312 -19.43 32.30 8.98
C LYS A 312 -18.92 33.15 10.14
N GLN A 313 -17.83 32.75 10.79
CA GLN A 313 -17.15 33.55 11.80
C GLN A 313 -16.64 34.87 11.19
N LYS A 314 -16.11 34.84 9.95
CA LYS A 314 -15.71 36.06 9.21
C LYS A 314 -16.89 36.99 8.95
N GLU A 315 -18.02 36.47 8.46
CA GLU A 315 -19.25 37.26 8.25
C GLU A 315 -19.72 37.92 9.56
N LEU A 316 -19.74 37.17 10.67
CA LEU A 316 -20.18 37.73 11.97
C LEU A 316 -19.24 38.83 12.46
N LYS A 317 -17.92 38.61 12.38
CA LYS A 317 -16.91 39.61 12.79
C LYS A 317 -16.97 40.88 11.93
N GLN A 318 -17.07 40.74 10.61
CA GLN A 318 -17.26 41.89 9.72
C GLN A 318 -18.55 42.66 10.05
N THR A 319 -19.63 41.95 10.39
CA THR A 319 -20.87 42.61 10.81
C THR A 319 -20.69 43.37 12.12
N GLN A 320 -20.00 42.79 13.12
CA GLN A 320 -19.68 43.45 14.38
C GLN A 320 -18.85 44.73 14.16
N GLU A 321 -17.80 44.65 13.34
CA GLU A 321 -16.94 45.80 13.02
C GLU A 321 -17.74 46.94 12.34
N VAL A 322 -18.62 46.60 11.39
CA VAL A 322 -19.50 47.59 10.74
C VAL A 322 -20.42 48.25 11.77
N LEU A 323 -20.99 47.48 12.70
CA LEU A 323 -21.86 48.03 13.74
C LEU A 323 -21.12 48.96 14.69
N GLU A 324 -19.91 48.59 15.10
CA GLU A 324 -19.07 49.38 16.00
C GLU A 324 -18.63 50.69 15.35
N GLN A 325 -18.20 50.66 14.09
CA GLN A 325 -17.74 51.85 13.35
C GLN A 325 -18.87 52.82 13.02
N ASN A 326 -20.11 52.34 12.92
CA ASN A 326 -21.27 53.14 12.52
C ASN A 326 -22.28 53.35 13.65
N MET A 327 -21.83 53.23 14.92
CA MET A 327 -22.66 53.43 16.11
C MET A 327 -23.44 54.76 16.10
N ASP A 328 -22.85 55.84 15.59
CA ASP A 328 -23.48 57.16 15.58
C ASP A 328 -24.54 57.31 14.47
N PHE A 329 -24.32 56.71 13.29
CA PHE A 329 -25.33 56.61 12.23
C PHE A 329 -26.57 55.81 12.70
N ILE A 330 -26.32 54.73 13.45
CA ILE A 330 -27.39 53.88 14.02
C ILE A 330 -28.22 54.67 15.05
N LYS A 331 -27.58 55.48 15.91
CA LYS A 331 -28.30 56.32 16.89
C LYS A 331 -29.17 57.38 16.23
N ASN A 332 -28.77 57.87 15.06
CA ASN A 332 -29.47 58.90 14.31
C ASN A 332 -30.64 58.35 13.45
N ASN A 333 -30.95 57.04 13.52
CA ASN A 333 -31.97 56.36 12.70
C ASN A 333 -31.74 56.51 11.18
N GLU A 334 -30.49 56.64 10.74
CA GLU A 334 -30.15 56.66 9.32
C GLU A 334 -30.02 55.23 8.78
N THR A 335 -30.54 54.99 7.56
CA THR A 335 -30.47 53.67 6.91
C THR A 335 -29.04 53.39 6.44
N LEU A 336 -28.28 52.68 7.28
CA LEU A 336 -26.92 52.23 6.96
C LEU A 336 -26.98 51.06 5.97
N LYS A 337 -26.38 51.25 4.78
CA LYS A 337 -26.15 50.19 3.78
C LYS A 337 -24.68 49.78 3.82
N TYR A 338 -24.43 48.47 3.87
CA TYR A 338 -23.08 47.93 3.85
C TYR A 338 -23.01 46.66 3.02
N GLU A 339 -21.83 46.36 2.50
CA GLU A 339 -21.54 45.15 1.74
C GLU A 339 -20.81 44.16 2.64
N ILE A 340 -21.23 42.90 2.59
CA ILE A 340 -20.62 41.84 3.41
C ILE A 340 -20.46 40.55 2.61
N GLU A 341 -19.38 39.83 2.87
CA GLU A 341 -19.17 38.51 2.31
C GLU A 341 -19.96 37.46 3.10
N VAL A 342 -20.86 36.77 2.41
CA VAL A 342 -21.74 35.78 3.00
C VAL A 342 -21.43 34.40 2.43
N PRO A 343 -21.14 33.41 3.27
CA PRO A 343 -20.96 32.04 2.83
C PRO A 343 -22.30 31.40 2.45
N TYR A 344 -22.28 30.63 1.37
CA TYR A 344 -23.40 29.78 0.97
C TYR A 344 -22.89 28.45 0.43
N LYS A 345 -23.79 27.46 0.38
CA LYS A 345 -23.51 26.12 -0.12
C LYS A 345 -23.97 26.01 -1.55
N GLU A 346 -23.07 25.60 -2.44
CA GLU A 346 -23.34 25.37 -3.86
C GLU A 346 -23.08 23.89 -4.20
N LYS A 347 -23.91 23.28 -5.06
CA LYS A 347 -23.59 21.96 -5.62
C LYS A 347 -22.70 22.12 -6.85
N VAL A 348 -21.50 21.54 -6.78
CA VAL A 348 -20.53 21.51 -7.89
C VAL A 348 -20.33 20.08 -8.39
N ASP A 349 -20.00 19.91 -9.66
CA ASP A 349 -19.70 18.61 -10.25
C ASP A 349 -18.43 18.00 -9.65
N ILE A 350 -18.43 16.67 -9.50
CA ILE A 350 -17.31 15.90 -9.01
C ILE A 350 -16.34 15.60 -10.16
N ASP A 351 -15.06 15.57 -9.87
CA ASP A 351 -14.04 15.03 -10.76
C ASP A 351 -14.27 13.52 -11.00
N PRO A 352 -14.62 13.09 -12.23
CA PRO A 352 -14.88 11.69 -12.54
C PRO A 352 -13.67 10.76 -12.32
N SER A 353 -12.45 11.31 -12.27
CA SER A 353 -11.24 10.55 -11.94
C SER A 353 -11.16 10.16 -10.46
N VAL A 354 -11.86 10.89 -9.59
CA VAL A 354 -11.87 10.68 -8.14
C VAL A 354 -13.08 9.89 -7.70
N ALA A 355 -14.26 10.22 -8.24
CA ALA A 355 -15.50 9.55 -7.89
C ALA A 355 -16.58 9.77 -8.95
N LYS A 356 -17.40 8.74 -9.15
CA LYS A 356 -18.57 8.83 -10.03
C LYS A 356 -19.84 9.30 -9.31
N THR A 357 -19.98 9.03 -8.00
CA THR A 357 -21.10 9.50 -7.18
C THR A 357 -20.67 9.76 -5.74
N ALA A 358 -21.04 10.90 -5.16
CA ALA A 358 -20.99 11.16 -3.72
C ALA A 358 -22.34 10.88 -3.06
N MET A 359 -22.35 10.65 -1.75
CA MET A 359 -23.58 10.66 -0.96
C MET A 359 -23.71 11.97 -0.19
N CYS A 360 -24.79 12.70 -0.44
CA CYS A 360 -25.06 14.00 0.15
C CYS A 360 -26.39 14.00 0.91
N CYS A 361 -26.45 14.70 2.04
CA CYS A 361 -27.69 14.94 2.77
C CYS A 361 -28.38 16.17 2.19
N THR A 362 -29.63 16.05 1.76
CA THR A 362 -30.39 17.17 1.16
C THR A 362 -30.97 18.12 2.22
N VAL A 363 -31.13 17.64 3.46
CA VAL A 363 -31.61 18.45 4.59
C VAL A 363 -30.48 19.31 5.16
N CYS A 364 -29.34 18.69 5.49
CA CYS A 364 -28.19 19.43 6.04
C CYS A 364 -27.37 20.15 4.95
N GLN A 365 -27.53 19.75 3.68
CA GLN A 365 -26.66 20.18 2.58
C GLN A 365 -25.18 19.87 2.88
N GLU A 366 -24.88 18.61 3.13
CA GLU A 366 -23.57 18.15 3.60
C GLU A 366 -23.11 16.90 2.84
N ASN A 367 -21.81 16.81 2.58
CA ASN A 367 -21.18 15.67 1.92
C ASN A 367 -20.91 14.58 2.94
N CYS A 368 -21.83 13.61 3.03
CA CYS A 368 -21.80 12.60 4.08
C CYS A 368 -20.84 11.46 3.77
N HIS A 369 -20.62 11.16 2.48
CA HIS A 369 -19.66 10.14 2.06
C HIS A 369 -19.09 10.47 0.68
N TYR A 370 -17.80 10.80 0.64
CA TYR A 370 -17.02 11.15 -0.53
C TYR A 370 -15.59 10.60 -0.35
N PRO A 371 -14.95 9.97 -1.35
CA PRO A 371 -15.35 9.73 -2.76
C PRO A 371 -16.49 8.71 -2.99
N GLY A 372 -17.13 8.23 -1.92
CA GLY A 372 -18.46 7.59 -2.01
C GLY A 372 -18.45 6.08 -1.77
N CYS A 373 -19.59 5.45 -2.05
CA CYS A 373 -19.82 4.01 -1.90
C CYS A 373 -20.37 3.45 -3.20
N TRP A 374 -19.52 3.12 -4.18
CA TRP A 374 -19.96 2.77 -5.54
C TRP A 374 -20.96 1.59 -5.57
N TRP A 375 -20.78 0.58 -4.72
CA TRP A 375 -21.59 -0.65 -4.76
C TRP A 375 -22.98 -0.57 -4.10
N VAL A 376 -23.22 0.42 -3.23
CA VAL A 376 -24.42 0.41 -2.37
C VAL A 376 -25.65 0.95 -3.10
N ARG A 377 -26.56 0.09 -3.57
CA ARG A 377 -27.83 0.56 -4.17
C ARG A 377 -28.81 1.12 -3.13
N ASN A 378 -28.90 0.49 -1.95
CA ASN A 378 -29.72 0.96 -0.86
C ASN A 378 -28.92 1.85 0.10
N LEU A 379 -29.27 3.14 0.19
CA LEU A 379 -28.53 4.10 1.01
C LEU A 379 -28.46 3.71 2.50
N SER A 380 -29.41 2.92 3.02
CA SER A 380 -29.37 2.43 4.39
C SER A 380 -28.18 1.50 4.67
N TRP A 381 -27.62 0.86 3.64
CA TRP A 381 -26.45 -0.02 3.73
C TRP A 381 -25.13 0.74 3.57
N CYS A 382 -25.16 2.06 3.47
CA CYS A 382 -23.93 2.82 3.40
C CYS A 382 -23.16 2.69 4.72
N SER A 383 -21.83 2.60 4.65
CA SER A 383 -20.98 2.43 5.83
C SER A 383 -21.03 3.57 6.85
N VAL A 384 -21.59 4.72 6.47
CA VAL A 384 -21.81 5.87 7.36
C VAL A 384 -23.20 5.87 7.99
N MET A 385 -24.01 4.84 7.72
CA MET A 385 -25.33 4.67 8.31
C MET A 385 -25.25 3.66 9.45
N LYS A 386 -25.87 3.99 10.58
CA LYS A 386 -26.04 3.10 11.72
C LYS A 386 -27.49 3.14 12.15
N ASN A 387 -28.13 1.98 12.24
CA ASN A 387 -29.54 1.83 12.60
C ASN A 387 -30.48 2.71 11.74
N GLY A 388 -30.17 2.89 10.46
CA GLY A 388 -30.95 3.73 9.52
C GLY A 388 -30.63 5.23 9.53
N TYR A 389 -29.72 5.69 10.39
CA TYR A 389 -29.37 7.11 10.53
C TYR A 389 -27.91 7.37 10.16
N CYS A 390 -27.67 8.53 9.55
CA CYS A 390 -26.33 8.95 9.18
C CYS A 390 -25.52 9.32 10.42
N THR A 391 -24.31 8.79 10.54
CA THR A 391 -23.40 9.12 11.64
C THR A 391 -22.56 10.36 11.34
N VAL A 392 -22.65 10.94 10.14
CA VAL A 392 -21.74 11.98 9.64
C VAL A 392 -22.39 13.37 9.57
N CYS A 393 -23.61 13.49 9.01
CA CYS A 393 -24.25 14.80 8.92
C CYS A 393 -24.65 15.38 10.28
N SER A 394 -24.78 16.70 10.33
CA SER A 394 -25.05 17.47 11.55
C SER A 394 -26.27 16.99 12.30
N ASN A 395 -27.38 16.74 11.58
CA ASN A 395 -28.66 16.35 12.19
C ASN A 395 -28.84 14.84 12.31
N LYS A 396 -27.80 14.04 12.03
CA LYS A 396 -27.87 12.57 11.99
C LYS A 396 -29.09 12.06 11.20
N CYS A 397 -29.35 12.69 10.06
CA CYS A 397 -30.57 12.46 9.29
C CYS A 397 -30.76 10.99 8.90
N HIS A 398 -32.02 10.56 8.80
CA HIS A 398 -32.38 9.25 8.26
C HIS A 398 -31.85 9.07 6.83
N TYR A 399 -31.50 7.83 6.44
CA TYR A 399 -30.90 7.55 5.14
C TYR A 399 -31.76 8.04 3.95
N SER A 400 -33.08 8.12 4.11
CA SER A 400 -34.01 8.62 3.08
C SER A 400 -33.85 10.11 2.75
N LYS A 401 -33.13 10.87 3.58
CA LYS A 401 -32.78 12.28 3.32
C LYS A 401 -31.43 12.42 2.59
N HIS A 402 -30.87 11.32 2.14
CA HIS A 402 -29.62 11.30 1.40
C HIS A 402 -29.87 10.96 -0.05
N VAL A 403 -28.99 11.43 -0.92
CA VAL A 403 -29.00 11.15 -2.35
C VAL A 403 -27.61 10.76 -2.80
N LYS A 404 -27.54 10.00 -3.90
CA LYS A 404 -26.29 9.72 -4.62
C LYS A 404 -26.29 10.47 -5.94
N GLU A 405 -25.27 11.27 -6.17
CA GLU A 405 -25.17 12.12 -7.35
C GLU A 405 -23.70 12.41 -7.68
N ALA A 406 -23.42 12.78 -8.93
CA ALA A 406 -22.09 13.20 -9.38
C ALA A 406 -21.74 14.63 -8.95
N LYS A 407 -22.30 15.09 -7.82
CA LYS A 407 -22.14 16.45 -7.28
C LYS A 407 -21.83 16.42 -5.79
N ILE A 408 -21.11 17.43 -5.33
CA ILE A 408 -20.86 17.69 -3.90
C ILE A 408 -21.21 19.13 -3.54
N TYR A 409 -21.55 19.37 -2.28
CA TYR A 409 -21.64 20.72 -1.75
C TYR A 409 -20.25 21.31 -1.55
N GLN A 410 -20.05 22.54 -2.02
CA GLN A 410 -18.86 23.35 -1.77
C GLN A 410 -19.29 24.68 -1.18
N THR A 411 -18.48 25.19 -0.26
CA THR A 411 -18.69 26.51 0.31
C THR A 411 -18.17 27.58 -0.64
N LYS A 412 -19.05 28.49 -1.03
CA LYS A 412 -18.71 29.69 -1.80
C LYS A 412 -19.03 30.93 -0.97
N THR A 413 -18.49 32.07 -1.37
CA THR A 413 -18.83 33.37 -0.82
C THR A 413 -19.47 34.23 -1.91
N ARG A 414 -20.41 35.08 -1.51
CA ARG A 414 -20.95 36.15 -2.37
C ARG A 414 -21.02 37.44 -1.57
N ILE A 415 -20.93 38.56 -2.27
CA ILE A 415 -21.14 39.87 -1.66
C ILE A 415 -22.64 40.12 -1.60
N GLU A 416 -23.16 40.37 -0.40
CA GLU A 416 -24.53 40.80 -0.17
C GLU A 416 -24.55 42.25 0.31
N LYS A 417 -25.46 43.05 -0.25
CA LYS A 417 -25.82 44.36 0.30
C LYS A 417 -26.85 44.15 1.39
N ARG A 418 -26.55 44.62 2.60
CA ARG A 418 -27.46 44.54 3.76
C ARG A 418 -27.73 45.92 4.34
N THR A 419 -28.86 46.05 5.02
CA THR A 419 -29.23 47.22 5.81
C THR A 419 -29.25 46.92 7.30
N TYR A 420 -29.07 47.95 8.13
CA TYR A 420 -29.20 47.80 9.58
C TYR A 420 -30.61 47.34 9.99
N GLU A 421 -31.66 47.80 9.29
CA GLU A 421 -33.05 47.43 9.55
C GLU A 421 -33.31 45.94 9.28
N GLU A 422 -32.77 45.38 8.20
CA GLU A 422 -32.84 43.94 7.90
C GLU A 422 -32.14 43.11 8.99
N LEU A 423 -30.99 43.58 9.46
CA LEU A 423 -30.25 42.95 10.54
C LEU A 423 -31.04 42.99 11.86
N LYS A 424 -31.62 44.15 12.20
CA LYS A 424 -32.46 44.32 13.39
C LYS A 424 -33.68 43.39 13.35
N LYS A 425 -34.32 43.27 12.19
CA LYS A 425 -35.46 42.37 11.96
C LYS A 425 -35.08 40.90 12.13
N LYS A 426 -33.90 40.49 11.65
CA LYS A 426 -33.38 39.12 11.84
C LYS A 426 -33.24 38.74 13.32
N TYR A 427 -32.93 39.72 14.17
CA TYR A 427 -32.68 39.54 15.60
C TYR A 427 -33.77 40.14 16.50
N GLU A 428 -34.96 40.42 15.94
CA GLU A 428 -35.98 41.24 16.59
C GLU A 428 -36.49 40.65 17.91
N ASP A 429 -36.72 39.33 17.94
CA ASP A 429 -37.19 38.62 19.13
C ASP A 429 -36.17 38.68 20.28
N ILE A 430 -34.89 38.75 19.95
CA ILE A 430 -33.77 38.78 20.91
C ILE A 430 -33.55 40.20 21.45
N ILE A 431 -33.72 41.20 20.58
CA ILE A 431 -33.74 42.61 20.99
C ILE A 431 -34.93 42.85 21.93
N ARG A 432 -36.10 42.27 21.63
CA ARG A 432 -37.29 42.35 22.49
C ARG A 432 -37.08 41.69 23.86
N ALA A 433 -36.22 40.69 23.95
CA ALA A 433 -35.79 40.07 25.21
C ALA A 433 -34.70 40.87 25.97
N GLY A 434 -34.33 42.08 25.51
CA GLY A 434 -33.41 42.98 26.18
C GLY A 434 -31.92 42.68 25.95
N MET A 435 -31.58 41.83 24.97
CA MET A 435 -30.20 41.47 24.65
C MET A 435 -29.64 42.34 23.50
N SER A 436 -28.37 42.73 23.61
CA SER A 436 -27.71 43.50 22.54
C SER A 436 -27.35 42.62 21.34
N LEU A 437 -27.41 43.20 20.15
CA LEU A 437 -27.14 42.50 18.89
C LEU A 437 -25.70 41.96 18.82
N VAL A 438 -24.73 42.77 19.29
CA VAL A 438 -23.31 42.39 19.37
C VAL A 438 -23.12 41.19 20.30
N LYS A 439 -23.77 41.19 21.48
CA LYS A 439 -23.72 40.05 22.41
C LYS A 439 -24.28 38.79 21.77
N LYS A 440 -25.36 38.89 20.99
CA LYS A 440 -25.90 37.72 20.30
C LYS A 440 -24.96 37.16 19.24
N MET A 441 -24.31 38.03 18.47
CA MET A 441 -23.28 37.61 17.51
C MET A 441 -22.10 36.94 18.21
N GLU A 442 -21.74 37.40 19.40
CA GLU A 442 -20.69 36.78 20.21
C GLU A 442 -21.08 35.40 20.74
N GLU A 443 -22.35 35.20 21.13
CA GLU A 443 -22.89 33.87 21.43
C GLU A 443 -22.83 32.93 20.20
N GLU A 444 -23.24 33.41 19.01
CA GLU A 444 -23.15 32.63 17.77
C GLU A 444 -21.69 32.27 17.43
N LEU A 445 -20.75 33.20 17.60
CA LEU A 445 -19.32 32.94 17.42
C LEU A 445 -18.81 31.85 18.38
N GLN A 446 -19.24 31.88 19.65
CA GLN A 446 -18.90 30.86 20.63
C GLN A 446 -19.51 29.49 20.30
N GLU A 447 -20.74 29.45 19.79
CA GLU A 447 -21.39 28.21 19.34
C GLU A 447 -20.66 27.59 18.15
N LEU A 448 -20.31 28.40 17.15
CA LEU A 448 -19.50 27.98 16.00
C LEU A 448 -18.13 27.46 16.42
N GLU A 449 -17.49 28.09 17.40
CA GLU A 449 -16.19 27.63 17.92
C GLU A 449 -16.32 26.29 18.65
N LYS A 450 -17.36 26.11 19.47
CA LYS A 450 -17.64 24.81 20.13
C LYS A 450 -17.89 23.71 19.11
N GLU A 451 -18.63 24.01 18.04
CA GLU A 451 -18.87 23.05 16.96
C GLU A 451 -17.56 22.67 16.26
N LYS A 452 -16.71 23.65 15.94
CA LYS A 452 -15.39 23.42 15.33
C LYS A 452 -14.50 22.53 16.21
N ILE A 453 -14.39 22.84 17.50
CA ILE A 453 -13.64 22.02 18.48
C ILE A 453 -14.13 20.58 18.44
N LYS A 454 -15.44 20.37 18.52
CA LYS A 454 -16.04 19.04 18.51
C LYS A 454 -15.66 18.25 17.25
N LEU A 455 -15.77 18.87 16.07
CA LEU A 455 -15.47 18.20 14.80
C LEU A 455 -14.00 17.81 14.67
N VAL A 456 -13.09 18.72 15.04
CA VAL A 456 -11.64 18.47 15.00
C VAL A 456 -11.28 17.35 15.98
N MET A 457 -11.88 17.36 17.19
CA MET A 457 -11.64 16.33 18.21
C MET A 457 -12.17 14.95 17.79
N GLU A 458 -13.35 14.87 17.16
CA GLU A 458 -13.90 13.61 16.62
C GLU A 458 -12.99 13.01 15.53
N ALA A 459 -12.42 13.85 14.67
CA ALA A 459 -11.47 13.41 13.64
C ALA A 459 -10.15 12.95 14.26
N PHE A 460 -9.62 13.69 15.24
CA PHE A 460 -8.39 13.31 15.95
C PHE A 460 -8.53 11.95 16.65
N HIS A 461 -9.64 11.71 17.34
CA HIS A 461 -9.87 10.43 18.03
C HIS A 461 -9.90 9.24 17.06
N CYS A 462 -10.30 9.44 15.81
CA CYS A 462 -10.21 8.42 14.77
C CYS A 462 -8.75 8.05 14.45
N VAL A 463 -7.87 9.05 14.34
CA VAL A 463 -6.42 8.85 14.12
C VAL A 463 -5.77 8.18 15.32
N GLU A 464 -6.10 8.64 16.53
CA GLU A 464 -5.61 8.05 17.78
C GLU A 464 -6.01 6.57 17.90
N THR A 465 -7.26 6.23 17.57
CA THR A 465 -7.69 4.84 17.54
C THR A 465 -6.85 4.02 16.55
N LEU A 466 -6.64 4.54 15.33
CA LEU A 466 -5.85 3.85 14.30
C LEU A 466 -4.41 3.60 14.77
N GLN A 467 -3.79 4.55 15.46
CA GLN A 467 -2.47 4.39 16.07
C GLN A 467 -2.42 3.26 17.11
N ILE A 468 -3.53 2.97 17.79
CA ILE A 468 -3.60 1.91 18.80
C ILE A 468 -3.80 0.53 18.16
N ILE A 469 -4.60 0.41 17.10
CA ILE A 469 -5.04 -0.88 16.56
C ILE A 469 -4.30 -1.33 15.30
N ALA A 470 -3.86 -0.39 14.46
CA ALA A 470 -3.26 -0.74 13.16
C ALA A 470 -1.81 -1.18 13.34
N LEU A 471 -1.42 -2.18 12.55
CA LEU A 471 -0.03 -2.62 12.51
C LEU A 471 0.86 -1.51 11.96
N ASN A 472 0.43 -0.82 10.91
CA ASN A 472 1.10 0.38 10.42
C ASN A 472 0.12 1.55 10.25
N ALA A 473 -0.02 2.36 11.31
CA ALA A 473 -0.88 3.54 11.33
C ALA A 473 -0.28 4.74 10.58
N ASP A 474 1.03 4.74 10.39
CA ASP A 474 1.84 5.79 9.74
C ASP A 474 1.90 5.55 8.23
N SER A 475 0.76 5.24 7.60
CA SER A 475 0.71 5.04 6.14
C SER A 475 0.43 6.37 5.42
N LEU A 476 1.01 6.53 4.23
CA LEU A 476 0.86 7.69 3.35
C LEU A 476 -0.60 8.13 3.12
N SER A 477 -1.56 7.21 3.17
CA SER A 477 -2.98 7.52 2.98
C SER A 477 -3.60 8.27 4.17
N THR A 478 -3.09 8.06 5.38
CA THR A 478 -3.47 8.80 6.59
C THR A 478 -2.76 10.16 6.65
N LEU A 479 -1.53 10.24 6.12
CA LEU A 479 -0.71 11.45 6.19
C LEU A 479 -1.13 12.60 5.26
N LYS A 480 -1.77 12.33 4.13
CA LYS A 480 -2.10 13.39 3.14
C LYS A 480 -2.86 14.57 3.76
N ASP A 481 -3.68 14.28 4.77
CA ASP A 481 -4.51 15.27 5.44
C ASP A 481 -4.06 15.58 6.88
N ILE A 482 -2.90 15.07 7.30
CA ILE A 482 -2.40 15.27 8.67
C ILE A 482 -2.02 16.73 8.93
N ASP A 483 -1.54 17.45 7.90
CA ASP A 483 -1.16 18.85 8.03
C ASP A 483 -2.37 19.73 8.32
N PHE A 484 -3.47 19.49 7.61
CA PHE A 484 -4.74 20.13 7.90
C PHE A 484 -5.19 19.89 9.36
N MET A 485 -5.02 18.66 9.87
CA MET A 485 -5.34 18.36 11.27
C MET A 485 -4.43 19.07 12.26
N ILE A 486 -3.12 19.09 12.00
CA ILE A 486 -2.13 19.75 12.86
C ILE A 486 -2.48 21.24 12.99
N ASP A 487 -2.77 21.90 11.87
CA ASP A 487 -3.13 23.31 11.84
C ASP A 487 -4.43 23.56 12.62
N LYS A 488 -5.46 22.74 12.41
CA LYS A 488 -6.73 22.89 13.13
C LYS A 488 -6.62 22.57 14.61
N LEU A 489 -5.80 21.61 15.03
CA LEU A 489 -5.53 21.36 16.45
C LEU A 489 -4.82 22.53 17.13
N LYS A 490 -3.86 23.17 16.46
CA LYS A 490 -3.22 24.39 16.98
C LYS A 490 -4.21 25.53 17.10
N GLU A 491 -5.08 25.69 16.11
CA GLU A 491 -6.12 26.73 16.09
C GLU A 491 -7.09 26.59 17.28
N ILE A 492 -7.53 25.36 17.59
CA ILE A 492 -8.41 25.09 18.73
C ILE A 492 -7.68 24.99 20.09
N LYS A 493 -6.43 25.42 20.15
CA LYS A 493 -5.59 25.43 21.37
C LYS A 493 -5.33 24.03 21.96
N GLU A 494 -5.13 23.03 21.10
CA GLU A 494 -4.77 21.65 21.45
C GLU A 494 -3.35 21.30 20.97
N PRO A 495 -2.30 22.01 21.43
CA PRO A 495 -0.95 21.89 20.88
C PRO A 495 -0.29 20.53 21.18
N GLU A 496 -0.62 19.88 22.29
CA GLU A 496 -0.05 18.55 22.62
C GLU A 496 -0.55 17.46 21.66
N LYS A 497 -1.83 17.53 21.27
CA LYS A 497 -2.40 16.64 20.23
C LYS A 497 -1.79 16.95 18.86
N ALA A 498 -1.56 18.22 18.54
CA ALA A 498 -0.85 18.61 17.32
C ALA A 498 0.57 18.04 17.30
N ARG A 499 1.32 18.11 18.41
CA ARG A 499 2.67 17.50 18.53
C ARG A 499 2.65 15.99 18.36
N THR A 500 1.58 15.32 18.79
CA THR A 500 1.42 13.87 18.56
C THR A 500 1.36 13.57 17.06
N LEU A 501 0.57 14.32 16.31
CA LEU A 501 0.50 14.19 14.85
C LEU A 501 1.79 14.61 14.14
N GLU A 502 2.46 15.66 14.61
CA GLU A 502 3.77 16.06 14.10
C GLU A 502 4.84 14.98 14.32
N SER A 503 4.81 14.30 15.47
CA SER A 503 5.71 13.18 15.77
C SER A 503 5.47 12.02 14.80
N ILE A 504 4.21 11.69 14.52
CA ILE A 504 3.81 10.69 13.52
C ILE A 504 4.36 11.07 12.14
N LYS A 505 4.07 12.28 11.67
CA LYS A 505 4.55 12.79 10.38
C LYS A 505 6.08 12.76 10.29
N ASN A 506 6.77 13.21 11.33
CA ASN A 506 8.23 13.31 11.34
C ASN A 506 8.92 11.95 11.42
N LYS A 507 8.30 10.95 12.06
CA LYS A 507 8.82 9.56 12.04
C LYS A 507 8.87 9.05 10.61
N GLU A 508 7.78 9.20 9.86
CA GLU A 508 7.71 8.74 8.47
C GLU A 508 8.65 9.50 7.52
N ILE A 509 8.73 10.84 7.65
CA ILE A 509 9.66 11.64 6.83
C ILE A 509 11.12 11.23 7.10
N LYS A 510 11.51 11.12 8.38
CA LYS A 510 12.86 10.68 8.75
C LYS A 510 13.15 9.25 8.28
N GLU A 511 12.15 8.39 8.25
CA GLU A 511 12.29 7.01 7.75
C GLU A 511 12.51 7.00 6.23
N ASN A 512 11.72 7.77 5.48
CA ASN A 512 11.85 7.90 4.03
C ASN A 512 13.15 8.63 3.61
N GLU A 513 13.55 9.68 4.34
CA GLU A 513 14.80 10.40 4.07
C GLU A 513 16.05 9.59 4.41
N LYS A 514 16.01 8.79 5.50
CA LYS A 514 17.09 7.85 5.80
C LYS A 514 17.20 6.78 4.73
N ALA A 515 16.08 6.20 4.28
CA ALA A 515 16.06 5.23 3.18
C ALA A 515 16.70 5.81 1.90
N ARG A 516 16.32 7.05 1.52
CA ARG A 516 16.87 7.75 0.34
C ARG A 516 18.33 8.19 0.49
N THR A 517 18.73 8.62 1.68
CA THR A 517 20.12 9.05 1.95
C THR A 517 21.04 7.85 1.92
N LEU A 518 20.62 6.73 2.55
CA LEU A 518 21.28 5.45 2.40
C LEU A 518 21.38 5.15 0.90
N GLU A 519 20.28 5.11 0.14
CA GLU A 519 20.27 4.82 -1.31
C GLU A 519 21.32 5.62 -2.11
N ARG A 520 21.46 6.91 -1.83
CA ARG A 520 22.48 7.78 -2.46
C ARG A 520 23.90 7.38 -2.08
N ILE A 521 24.13 6.95 -0.83
CA ILE A 521 25.42 6.46 -0.35
C ILE A 521 25.81 5.16 -1.05
N SER A 522 24.92 4.16 -1.22
CA SER A 522 25.31 2.95 -2.00
C SER A 522 25.57 3.27 -3.46
N LYS A 523 24.76 4.15 -4.07
CA LYS A 523 24.98 4.52 -5.48
C LYS A 523 26.33 5.24 -5.67
N LYS A 524 26.86 5.90 -4.63
CA LYS A 524 28.23 6.44 -4.63
C LYS A 524 29.28 5.37 -4.35
N GLU A 525 29.05 4.51 -3.34
CA GLU A 525 29.92 3.39 -2.98
C GLU A 525 29.96 2.27 -4.02
N ILE A 526 29.04 2.19 -4.99
CA ILE A 526 29.12 1.29 -6.16
C ILE A 526 29.91 1.95 -7.30
N LYS A 527 29.83 3.27 -7.44
CA LYS A 527 30.58 4.03 -8.47
C LYS A 527 32.06 4.23 -8.13
N GLU A 528 32.43 4.31 -6.85
CA GLU A 528 33.83 4.41 -6.43
C GLU A 528 34.67 3.14 -6.66
N PRO A 529 34.21 1.91 -6.37
CA PRO A 529 34.95 0.68 -6.66
C PRO A 529 35.03 0.38 -8.17
N GLU A 530 34.05 0.81 -8.97
CA GLU A 530 34.16 0.76 -10.44
C GLU A 530 35.29 1.68 -10.95
N LYS A 531 35.42 2.89 -10.40
CA LYS A 531 36.54 3.80 -10.72
C LYS A 531 37.88 3.24 -10.25
N ALA A 532 37.93 2.61 -9.07
CA ALA A 532 39.15 1.98 -8.55
C ALA A 532 39.58 0.78 -9.42
N ARG A 533 38.65 -0.08 -9.84
CA ARG A 533 38.92 -1.19 -10.79
C ARG A 533 39.35 -0.68 -12.17
N THR A 534 38.78 0.44 -12.63
CA THR A 534 39.18 1.06 -13.90
C THR A 534 40.61 1.61 -13.82
N LEU A 535 40.99 2.25 -12.72
CA LEU A 535 42.36 2.74 -12.48
C LEU A 535 43.37 1.59 -12.33
N GLU A 536 42.98 0.49 -11.69
CA GLU A 536 43.83 -0.70 -11.52
C GLU A 536 44.03 -1.45 -12.85
N ASN A 537 43.00 -1.50 -13.70
CA ASN A 537 43.10 -2.07 -15.06
C ASN A 537 43.95 -1.18 -15.99
N ILE A 538 43.78 0.15 -15.92
CA ILE A 538 44.64 1.10 -16.66
C ILE A 538 46.11 1.00 -16.20
N SER A 539 46.34 0.78 -14.91
CA SER A 539 47.68 0.55 -14.34
C SER A 539 48.31 -0.74 -14.87
N LYS A 540 47.54 -1.85 -14.92
CA LYS A 540 48.02 -3.14 -15.44
C LYS A 540 48.31 -3.09 -16.94
N GLU A 541 47.45 -2.44 -17.74
CA GLU A 541 47.71 -2.23 -19.18
C GLU A 541 48.95 -1.36 -19.44
N ALA A 542 49.21 -0.36 -18.58
CA ALA A 542 50.41 0.47 -18.67
C ALA A 542 51.70 -0.30 -18.33
N GLU A 543 51.65 -1.25 -17.39
CA GLU A 543 52.77 -2.15 -17.08
C GLU A 543 53.02 -3.20 -18.17
N GLU A 544 51.97 -3.74 -18.78
CA GLU A 544 52.11 -4.69 -19.91
C GLU A 544 52.66 -4.00 -21.16
N ARG A 545 52.24 -2.76 -21.46
CA ARG A 545 52.82 -1.96 -22.56
C ARG A 545 54.29 -1.63 -22.34
N LYS A 546 54.73 -1.44 -21.09
CA LYS A 546 56.16 -1.27 -20.76
C LYS A 546 56.97 -2.55 -20.98
N LYS A 547 56.37 -3.73 -20.78
CA LYS A 547 57.03 -5.02 -21.02
C LYS A 547 57.12 -5.37 -22.51
N GLN A 548 56.19 -4.92 -23.35
CA GLN A 548 56.24 -5.13 -24.80
C GLN A 548 57.27 -4.25 -25.55
N ILE A 549 57.73 -3.14 -24.96
CA ILE A 549 58.72 -2.26 -25.60
C ILE A 549 60.17 -2.81 -25.48
N CYS A 550 60.39 -3.90 -24.74
CA CYS A 550 61.72 -4.42 -24.45
C CYS A 550 62.05 -5.75 -25.15
N VAL A 551 61.70 -5.93 -26.43
CA VAL A 551 62.12 -7.12 -27.20
C VAL A 551 62.42 -6.77 -28.69
N MET A 552 63.72 -6.83 -29.05
CA MET A 552 64.33 -7.08 -30.38
C MET A 552 64.57 -5.90 -31.38
N PRO A 553 65.46 -6.05 -32.39
CA PRO A 553 66.94 -6.05 -32.28
C PRO A 553 67.64 -5.08 -33.27
N LYS A 554 68.95 -4.84 -33.06
CA LYS A 554 69.84 -4.10 -33.97
C LYS A 554 69.89 -4.72 -35.38
N ARG A 555 69.65 -3.94 -36.45
CA ARG A 555 70.31 -4.12 -37.77
C ARG A 555 70.30 -2.82 -38.61
N LEU A 556 71.42 -2.63 -39.31
CA LEU A 556 71.83 -1.48 -40.13
C LEU A 556 70.95 -1.23 -41.37
N GLY A 557 70.88 0.03 -41.83
CA GLY A 557 70.56 0.32 -43.24
C GLY A 557 69.97 1.71 -43.54
N ARG A 558 70.84 2.62 -44.00
CA ARG A 558 70.63 3.80 -44.87
C ARG A 558 69.21 4.39 -45.05
N GLY A 559 69.11 5.69 -44.76
CA GLY A 559 68.75 6.67 -45.79
C GLY A 559 67.44 7.45 -45.62
N LYS A 560 67.60 8.78 -45.70
CA LYS A 560 66.62 9.82 -46.09
C LYS A 560 65.75 10.43 -44.98
N THR A 561 66.25 11.57 -44.52
CA THR A 561 65.53 12.84 -44.27
C THR A 561 64.14 12.95 -44.91
N PHE A 562 63.13 13.34 -44.13
CA PHE A 562 62.20 14.41 -44.52
C PHE A 562 61.56 15.07 -43.30
N ALA A 563 61.26 16.36 -43.48
CA ALA A 563 61.16 17.40 -42.48
C ALA A 563 59.80 17.53 -41.78
N LEU A 564 59.87 18.18 -40.61
CA LEU A 564 58.80 18.84 -39.89
C LEU A 564 57.89 19.70 -40.79
N LYS A 565 56.58 19.62 -40.57
CA LYS A 565 55.69 20.78 -40.60
C LYS A 565 54.65 20.69 -39.49
N ASN A 566 54.84 21.55 -38.50
CA ASN A 566 53.78 22.09 -37.65
C ASN A 566 52.82 22.92 -38.49
N SER A 567 51.51 22.82 -38.21
CA SER A 567 50.66 24.01 -37.98
C SER A 567 49.27 23.59 -37.50
N GLU A 568 48.97 23.99 -36.26
CA GLU A 568 47.71 24.58 -35.77
C GLU A 568 46.42 24.43 -36.60
N LYS A 569 45.32 24.04 -35.93
CA LYS A 569 44.11 24.88 -35.80
C LYS A 569 43.06 24.28 -34.85
N THR A 570 42.90 24.94 -33.71
CA THR A 570 41.66 25.48 -33.14
C THR A 570 40.27 24.89 -33.50
N LYS A 571 39.54 24.61 -32.41
CA LYS A 571 38.15 25.01 -32.06
C LYS A 571 36.93 24.22 -32.60
N LYS A 572 36.05 23.94 -31.61
CA LYS A 572 34.60 23.67 -31.63
C LYS A 572 34.23 22.27 -32.14
N LEU A 573 33.36 21.49 -31.48
CA LEU A 573 32.27 21.77 -30.56
C LEU A 573 32.21 20.71 -29.45
#